data_AF-A0A660WDQ7-F1
#
_entry.id   AF-A0A660WDQ7-F1
#
_cell.length_a   1.000
_cell.length_b   1.000
_cell.length_c   1.000
_cell.angle_alpha   90.00
_cell.angle_beta   90.00
_cell.angle_gamma   90.00
#
_symmetry.space_group_name_H-M   'P 1'
#
loop_
_entity.id
_entity.type
_entity.pdbx_description
1 polymer ?
#
loop_
_entity_poly.entity_id
_entity_poly.type
_entity_poly.pdbx_seq_one_letter_code
_entity_poly.pdbx_strand_id
1 'polypeptide(L)'
;MSKTSSKSKATQQSVKVQDFIKTLQILEKLYQNPLGKNPHIISFIKELRVTLNPYKKLKENEFFDLLKASLSTYEKRKIKIERKGTVEYVNVENITFEELRTLLSSKSLSKEQLLLIGEKRLGISKGAHRRLKKEELQNLIESAMENVETLHIIKKKASE
;
A
#
# COMPACT_ATOMS: atom_id res chain seq x y z
N MET A 1 -45.03 0.08 -41.05
CA MET A 1 -43.73 -0.61 -41.09
C MET A 1 -42.89 -0.11 -39.92
N SER A 2 -42.94 -0.80 -38.79
CA SER A 2 -42.24 -0.39 -37.56
C SER A 2 -41.06 -1.32 -37.33
N LYS A 3 -39.84 -0.81 -37.52
CA LYS A 3 -38.58 -1.53 -37.29
C LYS A 3 -38.40 -1.73 -35.78
N THR A 4 -38.56 -2.95 -35.30
CA THR A 4 -38.18 -3.36 -33.94
C THR A 4 -36.66 -3.47 -33.88
N SER A 5 -36.02 -2.56 -33.15
CA SER A 5 -34.60 -2.65 -32.81
C SER A 5 -34.39 -3.77 -31.79
N SER A 6 -33.81 -4.88 -32.21
CA SER A 6 -33.34 -5.94 -31.34
C SER A 6 -32.12 -5.44 -30.55
N LYS A 7 -32.34 -4.91 -29.34
CA LYS A 7 -31.28 -4.70 -28.34
C LYS A 7 -30.78 -6.08 -27.90
N SER A 8 -29.69 -6.55 -28.49
CA SER A 8 -28.92 -7.68 -27.98
C SER A 8 -28.39 -7.33 -26.59
N LYS A 9 -29.02 -7.87 -25.54
CA LYS A 9 -28.44 -7.88 -24.19
C LYS A 9 -27.18 -8.75 -24.26
N ALA A 10 -26.01 -8.12 -24.33
CA ALA A 10 -24.75 -8.79 -24.09
C ALA A 10 -24.80 -9.38 -22.68
N THR A 11 -24.90 -10.70 -22.59
CA THR A 11 -24.83 -11.45 -21.35
C THR A 11 -23.44 -11.19 -20.76
N GLN A 12 -23.37 -10.33 -19.75
CA GLN A 12 -22.15 -10.03 -19.02
C GLN A 12 -21.74 -11.35 -18.34
N GLN A 13 -20.82 -12.10 -18.95
CA GLN A 13 -20.24 -13.29 -18.34
C GLN A 13 -19.51 -12.83 -17.08
N SER A 14 -20.13 -13.06 -15.92
CA SER A 14 -19.50 -12.82 -14.63
C SER A 14 -18.28 -13.72 -14.50
N VAL A 15 -17.08 -13.15 -14.53
CA VAL A 15 -15.84 -13.91 -14.42
C VAL A 15 -15.69 -14.35 -12.96
N LYS A 16 -15.42 -15.62 -12.69
CA LYS A 16 -15.17 -16.06 -11.31
C LYS A 16 -13.69 -15.91 -10.98
N VAL A 17 -13.38 -15.66 -9.70
CA VAL A 17 -11.98 -15.64 -9.22
C VAL A 17 -11.28 -16.97 -9.53
N GLN A 18 -12.02 -18.08 -9.50
CA GLN A 18 -11.54 -19.38 -9.95
C GLN A 18 -11.01 -19.38 -11.40
N ASP A 19 -11.64 -18.64 -12.31
CA ASP A 19 -11.22 -18.61 -13.71
C ASP A 19 -9.93 -17.80 -13.87
N PHE A 20 -9.75 -16.74 -13.08
CA PHE A 20 -8.47 -16.03 -12.98
C PHE A 20 -7.35 -16.93 -12.43
N ILE A 21 -7.61 -17.69 -11.36
CA ILE A 21 -6.64 -18.65 -10.79
C ILE A 21 -6.24 -19.73 -11.82
N LYS A 22 -7.19 -20.23 -12.61
CA LYS A 22 -6.91 -21.17 -13.70
C LYS A 22 -6.03 -20.52 -14.77
N THR A 23 -6.30 -19.26 -15.13
CA THR A 23 -5.46 -18.51 -16.09
C THR A 23 -4.04 -18.34 -15.58
N LEU A 24 -3.84 -18.05 -14.29
CA LEU A 24 -2.50 -18.00 -13.69
C LEU A 24 -1.78 -19.35 -13.77
N GLN A 25 -2.49 -20.47 -13.58
CA GLN A 25 -1.91 -21.80 -13.73
C GLN A 25 -1.51 -22.11 -15.18
N ILE A 26 -2.30 -21.67 -16.16
CA ILE A 26 -1.94 -21.80 -17.59
C ILE A 26 -0.71 -20.93 -17.89
N LEU A 27 -0.68 -19.70 -17.37
CA LEU A 27 0.43 -18.78 -17.55
C LEU A 27 1.74 -19.34 -16.95
N GLU A 28 1.68 -19.92 -15.75
CA GLU A 28 2.82 -20.63 -15.13
C GLU A 28 3.38 -21.71 -16.07
N LYS A 29 2.50 -22.53 -16.67
CA LYS A 29 2.91 -23.58 -17.63
C LYS A 29 3.53 -22.99 -18.89
N LEU A 30 2.97 -21.89 -19.41
CA LEU A 30 3.52 -21.22 -20.60
C LEU A 30 4.92 -20.65 -20.35
N TYR A 31 5.20 -20.16 -19.13
CA TYR A 31 6.55 -19.77 -18.71
C TYR A 31 7.46 -20.96 -18.41
N GLN A 32 6.92 -22.17 -18.22
CA GLN A 32 7.74 -23.39 -18.20
C GLN A 32 8.09 -23.87 -19.63
N ASN A 33 7.19 -23.63 -20.60
CA ASN A 33 7.35 -23.72 -22.06
C ASN A 33 6.03 -23.26 -22.73
N PRO A 34 6.00 -22.46 -23.81
CA PRO A 34 7.07 -22.09 -24.75
C PRO A 34 7.66 -20.68 -24.56
N LEU A 35 7.21 -19.89 -23.60
CA LEU A 35 7.57 -18.47 -23.45
C LEU A 35 8.94 -18.23 -22.78
N GLY A 36 9.65 -19.31 -22.42
CA GLY A 36 10.96 -19.26 -21.78
C GLY A 36 10.89 -19.32 -20.25
N LYS A 37 11.86 -20.02 -19.66
CA LYS A 37 11.98 -20.26 -18.22
C LYS A 37 12.51 -19.05 -17.49
N ASN A 38 11.64 -18.09 -17.17
CA ASN A 38 11.98 -17.03 -16.21
C ASN A 38 11.60 -17.50 -14.79
N PRO A 39 12.57 -17.89 -13.94
CA PRO A 39 12.29 -18.42 -12.62
C PRO A 39 11.60 -17.39 -11.70
N HIS A 40 11.88 -16.10 -11.87
CA HIS A 40 11.26 -15.03 -11.09
C HIS A 40 9.77 -14.89 -11.42
N ILE A 41 9.42 -14.91 -12.71
CA ILE A 41 8.03 -14.83 -13.15
C ILE A 41 7.25 -16.08 -12.70
N ILE A 42 7.87 -17.27 -12.82
CA ILE A 42 7.26 -18.52 -12.35
C ILE A 42 7.00 -18.48 -10.84
N SER A 43 7.99 -18.02 -10.04
CA SER A 43 7.82 -17.87 -8.59
C SER A 43 6.70 -16.88 -8.25
N PHE A 44 6.70 -15.72 -8.90
CA PHE A 44 5.68 -14.69 -8.70
C PHE A 44 4.27 -15.20 -9.02
N ILE A 45 4.08 -15.87 -10.18
CA ILE A 45 2.78 -16.43 -10.56
C ILE A 45 2.33 -17.50 -9.54
N LYS A 46 3.27 -18.34 -9.08
CA LYS A 46 3.00 -19.38 -8.10
C LYS A 46 2.57 -18.79 -6.75
N GLU A 47 3.29 -17.79 -6.25
CA GLU A 47 2.97 -17.07 -5.01
C GLU A 47 1.63 -16.34 -5.11
N LEU A 48 1.38 -15.68 -6.24
CA LEU A 48 0.11 -15.00 -6.52
C LEU A 48 -1.05 -16.00 -6.52
N ARG A 49 -0.88 -17.17 -7.14
CA ARG A 49 -1.90 -18.24 -7.14
C ARG A 49 -2.19 -18.75 -5.73
N VAL A 50 -1.15 -18.98 -4.93
CA VAL A 50 -1.31 -19.45 -3.53
C VAL A 50 -2.05 -18.40 -2.71
N THR A 51 -1.69 -17.13 -2.86
CA THR A 51 -2.34 -16.00 -2.18
C THR A 51 -3.82 -15.88 -2.56
N LEU A 52 -4.17 -16.16 -3.83
CA LEU A 52 -5.54 -16.05 -4.32
C LEU A 52 -6.41 -17.29 -4.06
N ASN A 53 -5.81 -18.44 -3.75
CA ASN A 53 -6.51 -19.70 -3.56
C ASN A 53 -7.64 -19.68 -2.50
N PRO A 54 -7.50 -19.00 -1.34
CA PRO A 54 -8.59 -18.85 -0.37
C PRO A 54 -9.83 -18.15 -0.95
N TYR A 55 -9.65 -17.30 -1.95
CA TYR A 55 -10.71 -16.50 -2.58
C TYR A 55 -11.34 -17.20 -3.80
N LYS A 56 -10.94 -18.44 -4.12
CA LYS A 56 -11.37 -19.17 -5.31
C LYS A 56 -12.89 -19.27 -5.49
N LYS A 57 -13.64 -19.36 -4.37
CA LYS A 57 -15.10 -19.51 -4.39
C LYS A 57 -15.85 -18.18 -4.52
N LEU A 58 -15.16 -17.04 -4.39
CA LEU A 58 -15.79 -15.74 -4.44
C LEU A 58 -16.20 -15.37 -5.86
N LYS A 59 -17.31 -14.65 -5.95
CA LYS A 59 -17.65 -13.90 -7.17
C LYS A 59 -16.73 -12.69 -7.30
N GLU A 60 -16.60 -12.18 -8.52
CA GLU A 60 -15.81 -11.00 -8.84
C GLU A 60 -16.10 -9.83 -7.88
N ASN A 61 -17.37 -9.47 -7.72
CA ASN A 61 -17.79 -8.36 -6.87
C ASN A 61 -17.41 -8.57 -5.41
N GLU A 62 -17.63 -9.78 -4.87
CA GLU A 62 -17.29 -10.13 -3.48
C GLU A 62 -15.78 -10.05 -3.24
N PHE A 63 -14.98 -10.49 -4.22
CA PHE A 63 -13.53 -10.38 -4.16
C PHE A 63 -13.07 -8.92 -4.18
N PHE A 64 -13.61 -8.10 -5.09
CA PHE A 64 -13.26 -6.69 -5.16
C PHE A 64 -13.76 -5.89 -3.96
N ASP A 65 -14.89 -6.26 -3.35
CA ASP A 65 -15.38 -5.62 -2.13
C ASP A 65 -14.48 -5.96 -0.93
N LEU A 66 -14.01 -7.20 -0.81
CA LEU A 66 -12.99 -7.57 0.19
C LEU A 66 -11.66 -6.87 -0.07
N LEU A 67 -11.23 -6.77 -1.32
CA LEU A 67 -10.02 -6.04 -1.71
C LEU A 67 -10.15 -4.56 -1.34
N LYS A 68 -11.28 -3.92 -1.66
CA LYS A 68 -11.58 -2.53 -1.30
C LYS A 68 -11.66 -2.35 0.21
N ALA A 69 -12.21 -3.29 0.97
CA ALA A 69 -12.21 -3.23 2.43
C ALA A 69 -10.79 -3.32 3.01
N SER A 70 -9.95 -4.19 2.44
CA SER A 70 -8.53 -4.30 2.80
C SER A 70 -7.74 -3.03 2.46
N LEU A 71 -7.94 -2.50 1.25
CA LEU A 71 -7.27 -1.28 0.77
C LEU A 71 -7.79 0.01 1.42
N SER A 72 -9.07 0.11 1.76
CA SER A 72 -9.60 1.26 2.50
C SER A 72 -9.07 1.33 3.93
N THR A 73 -8.71 0.17 4.51
CA THR A 73 -7.95 0.12 5.76
C THR A 73 -6.55 0.71 5.61
N TYR A 74 -5.95 0.61 4.41
CA TYR A 74 -4.70 1.29 4.05
C TYR A 74 -4.92 2.80 3.83
N GLU A 75 -6.03 3.22 3.20
CA GLU A 75 -6.35 4.65 3.04
C GLU A 75 -6.59 5.40 4.35
N LYS A 76 -7.08 4.71 5.40
CA LYS A 76 -7.26 5.28 6.75
C LYS A 76 -5.95 5.72 7.42
N ARG A 77 -4.79 5.42 6.84
CA ARG A 77 -3.46 5.85 7.33
C ARG A 77 -3.00 7.18 6.74
N LYS A 78 -3.86 7.86 5.96
CA LYS A 78 -3.61 9.21 5.47
C LYS A 78 -3.88 10.25 6.56
N ILE A 79 -2.94 11.16 6.79
CA ILE A 79 -3.15 12.33 7.65
C ILE A 79 -3.57 13.53 6.80
N LYS A 80 -4.55 14.28 7.29
CA LYS A 80 -4.98 15.56 6.70
C LYS A 80 -4.00 16.66 7.10
N ILE A 81 -3.42 17.36 6.12
CA ILE A 81 -2.48 18.45 6.35
C ILE A 81 -3.01 19.69 5.63
N GLU A 82 -2.99 20.83 6.31
CA GLU A 82 -3.34 22.12 5.72
C GLU A 82 -2.05 22.84 5.35
N ARG A 83 -1.86 23.10 4.05
CA ARG A 83 -0.73 23.85 3.50
C ARG A 83 -1.26 24.96 2.61
N LYS A 84 -0.93 26.21 2.93
CA LYS A 84 -1.23 27.40 2.11
C LYS A 84 -2.69 27.46 1.60
N GLY A 85 -3.67 27.07 2.42
CA GLY A 85 -5.09 27.10 2.07
C GLY A 85 -5.61 25.86 1.31
N THR A 86 -4.74 24.91 0.96
CA THR A 86 -5.11 23.61 0.37
C THR A 86 -5.01 22.48 1.39
N VAL A 87 -6.00 21.59 1.38
CA VAL A 87 -6.02 20.36 2.20
C VAL A 87 -5.38 19.24 1.40
N GLU A 88 -4.27 18.71 1.89
CA GLU A 88 -3.58 17.55 1.33
C GLU A 88 -3.73 16.34 2.25
N TYR A 89 -3.82 15.14 1.66
CA TYR A 89 -3.86 13.88 2.40
C TYR A 89 -2.56 13.12 2.17
N VAL A 90 -1.73 13.02 3.20
CA VAL A 90 -0.42 12.37 3.11
C VAL A 90 -0.48 10.98 3.71
N ASN A 91 -0.06 9.97 2.94
CA ASN A 91 0.06 8.59 3.43
C ASN A 91 1.29 8.47 4.34
N VAL A 92 1.05 8.25 5.63
CA VAL A 92 2.11 8.20 6.64
C VAL A 92 3.11 7.07 6.38
N GLU A 93 2.72 5.95 5.77
CA GLU A 93 3.62 4.80 5.59
C GLU A 93 4.61 4.98 4.44
N ASN A 94 4.24 5.79 3.45
CA ASN A 94 5.03 5.99 2.24
C ASN A 94 5.69 7.37 2.17
N ILE A 95 5.51 8.22 3.19
CA ILE A 95 6.09 9.55 3.20
C ILE A 95 7.62 9.49 3.15
N THR A 96 8.23 10.18 2.19
CA THR A 96 9.70 10.26 2.09
C THR A 96 10.28 11.08 3.24
N PHE A 97 11.59 10.90 3.54
CA PHE A 97 12.23 11.69 4.59
C PHE A 97 12.29 13.19 4.25
N GLU A 98 12.41 13.56 2.97
CA GLU A 98 12.36 14.96 2.53
C GLU A 98 10.97 15.59 2.74
N GLU A 99 9.91 14.88 2.36
CA GLU A 99 8.54 15.31 2.61
C GLU A 99 8.27 15.44 4.11
N LEU A 100 8.75 14.48 4.91
CA LEU A 100 8.60 14.51 6.36
C LEU A 100 9.35 15.68 7.00
N ARG A 101 10.59 15.98 6.58
CA ARG A 101 11.32 17.18 6.99
C ARG A 101 10.51 18.44 6.71
N THR A 102 10.00 18.56 5.48
CA THR A 102 9.20 19.72 5.06
C THR A 102 7.95 19.90 5.94
N LEU A 103 7.31 18.80 6.35
CA LEU A 103 6.16 18.83 7.26
C LEU A 103 6.51 19.19 8.71
N LEU A 104 7.64 18.71 9.21
CA LEU A 104 8.11 19.05 10.56
C LEU A 104 8.53 20.52 10.63
N SER A 105 9.19 21.04 9.59
CA SER A 105 9.57 22.45 9.47
C SER A 105 8.37 23.39 9.45
N SER A 106 7.24 22.99 8.85
CA SER A 106 6.02 23.80 8.85
C SER A 106 5.32 23.85 10.21
N LYS A 107 5.71 23.02 11.19
CA LYS A 107 5.13 22.91 12.55
C LYS A 107 3.60 22.75 12.60
N SER A 108 2.99 22.42 11.46
CA SER A 108 1.53 22.35 11.25
C SER A 108 0.92 21.04 11.73
N LEU A 109 1.74 20.04 12.02
CA LEU A 109 1.30 18.72 12.47
C LEU A 109 0.71 18.76 13.89
N SER A 110 -0.39 18.06 14.12
CA SER A 110 -0.93 17.86 15.46
C SER A 110 -0.11 16.82 16.24
N LYS A 111 -0.28 16.78 17.57
CA LYS A 111 0.39 15.79 18.42
C LYS A 111 0.01 14.35 18.01
N GLU A 112 -1.26 14.11 17.69
CA GLU A 112 -1.75 12.81 17.24
C GLU A 112 -1.13 12.40 15.91
N GLN A 113 -0.90 13.35 15.00
CA GLN A 113 -0.24 13.09 13.72
C GLN A 113 1.23 12.75 13.92
N LEU A 114 1.93 13.48 14.78
CA LEU A 114 3.32 13.16 15.14
C LEU A 114 3.43 11.77 15.77
N LEU A 115 2.52 11.40 16.68
CA LEU A 115 2.50 10.06 17.29
C LEU A 115 2.30 8.96 16.24
N LEU A 116 1.40 9.20 15.28
CA LEU A 116 1.14 8.25 14.21
C LEU A 116 2.34 8.10 13.27
N ILE A 117 2.98 9.22 12.91
CA ILE A 117 4.20 9.24 12.08
C ILE A 117 5.32 8.49 12.78
N GLY A 118 5.58 8.82 14.06
CA GLY A 118 6.63 8.18 14.84
C GLY A 118 6.43 6.67 14.92
N GLU A 119 5.21 6.21 15.21
CA GLU A 119 4.90 4.78 15.31
C GLU A 119 5.06 4.05 13.97
N LYS A 120 4.56 4.64 12.88
CA LYS A 120 4.50 3.96 11.57
C LYS A 120 5.77 4.07 10.75
N ARG A 121 6.53 5.15 10.86
CA ARG A 121 7.76 5.35 10.06
C ARG A 121 9.03 5.09 10.84
N LEU A 122 9.04 5.34 12.14
CA LEU A 122 10.26 5.35 12.95
C LEU A 122 10.23 4.31 14.08
N GLY A 123 9.14 3.53 14.21
CA GLY A 123 8.99 2.53 15.27
C GLY A 123 8.85 3.12 16.68
N ILE A 124 8.56 4.42 16.80
CA ILE A 124 8.40 5.12 18.08
C ILE A 124 7.02 4.78 18.65
N SER A 125 6.96 3.95 19.70
CA SER A 125 5.70 3.51 20.29
C SER A 125 4.81 4.68 20.74
N LYS A 126 3.59 4.75 20.19
CA LYS A 126 2.60 5.78 20.54
C LYS A 126 2.22 5.74 22.02
N GLY A 127 2.15 4.54 22.61
CA GLY A 127 1.77 4.35 24.02
C GLY A 127 2.78 4.95 24.99
N ALA A 128 4.07 4.73 24.75
CA ALA A 128 5.16 5.22 25.60
C ALA A 128 5.29 6.75 25.57
N HIS A 129 4.99 7.37 24.42
CA HIS A 129 5.25 8.79 24.17
C HIS A 129 3.99 9.67 24.21
N ARG A 130 2.84 9.12 24.59
CA ARG A 130 1.56 9.86 24.64
C ARG A 130 1.59 11.06 25.60
N ARG A 131 2.41 10.99 26.65
CA ARG A 131 2.54 12.03 27.67
C ARG A 131 3.50 13.17 27.27
N LEU A 132 4.35 12.96 26.27
CA LEU A 132 5.28 13.99 25.80
C LEU A 132 4.54 15.20 25.24
N LYS A 133 5.16 16.38 25.37
CA LYS A 133 4.69 17.59 24.70
C LYS A 133 4.90 17.47 23.19
N LYS A 134 4.16 18.27 22.41
CA LYS A 134 4.26 18.28 20.94
C LYS A 134 5.70 18.53 20.47
N GLU A 135 6.39 19.47 21.10
CA GLU A 135 7.77 19.85 20.79
C GLU A 135 8.77 18.72 21.09
N GLU A 136 8.65 18.08 22.25
CA GLU A 136 9.48 16.94 22.63
C GLU A 136 9.29 15.77 21.66
N LEU A 137 8.05 15.53 21.24
CA LEU A 137 7.72 14.49 20.27
C LEU A 137 8.27 14.82 18.88
N GLN A 138 8.24 16.10 18.47
CA GLN A 138 8.84 16.56 17.23
C GLN A 138 10.37 16.35 17.25
N ASN A 139 11.05 16.76 18.32
CA ASN A 139 12.49 16.55 18.47
C ASN A 139 12.85 15.06 18.44
N LEU A 140 12.06 14.21 19.11
CA LEU A 140 12.26 12.76 19.10
C LEU A 140 12.17 12.16 17.69
N ILE A 141 11.21 12.62 16.89
CA ILE A 141 11.04 12.20 15.49
C ILE A 141 12.23 12.67 14.65
N GLU A 142 12.67 13.91 14.81
CA GLU A 142 13.83 14.47 14.09
C GLU A 142 15.11 13.68 14.42
N SER A 143 15.40 13.43 15.71
CA SER A 143 16.55 12.60 16.11
C SER A 143 16.47 11.17 15.60
N ALA A 144 15.27 10.56 15.61
CA ALA A 144 15.10 9.22 15.06
C ALA A 144 15.33 9.17 13.54
N MET A 145 14.94 10.22 12.80
CA MET A 145 15.24 10.33 11.37
C MET A 145 16.75 10.41 11.11
N GLU A 146 17.47 11.25 11.84
CA GLU A 146 18.94 11.37 11.73
C GLU A 146 19.64 10.04 12.02
N ASN A 147 19.18 9.30 13.03
CA ASN A 147 19.71 7.99 13.35
C ASN A 147 19.50 6.98 12.21
N VAL A 148 18.30 6.95 11.61
CA VAL A 148 18.00 6.05 10.49
C VAL A 148 18.85 6.37 9.26
N GLU A 149 19.01 7.65 8.93
CA GLU A 149 19.89 8.08 7.82
C GLU A 149 21.34 7.71 8.07
N THR A 150 21.84 7.92 9.30
CA THR A 150 23.19 7.54 9.70
C THR A 150 23.42 6.04 9.55
N LEU A 151 22.49 5.21 10.02
CA LEU A 151 22.54 3.76 9.86
C LEU A 151 22.54 3.35 8.38
N HIS A 152 21.80 4.06 7.53
CA HIS A 152 21.80 3.81 6.09
C HIS A 152 23.16 4.10 5.46
N ILE A 153 23.81 5.20 5.83
CA ILE A 153 25.18 5.55 5.38
C ILE A 153 26.18 4.48 5.81
N ILE A 154 26.14 4.06 7.08
CA ILE A 154 27.03 3.01 7.62
C ILE A 154 26.83 1.70 6.84
N LYS A 155 25.58 1.29 6.63
CA LYS A 155 25.26 0.06 5.88
C LYS A 155 25.81 0.11 4.44
N LYS A 156 25.69 1.26 3.77
CA LYS A 156 26.22 1.45 2.42
C LYS A 156 27.75 1.28 2.40
N LYS A 157 28.45 1.97 3.32
CA LYS A 157 29.92 1.88 3.44
C LYS A 157 30.41 0.48 3.82
N ALA A 158 29.64 -0.29 4.57
CA ALA A 158 29.99 -1.66 4.94
C ALA A 158 29.72 -2.69 3.83
N SER A 159 29.02 -2.30 2.77
CA SER A 159 28.70 -3.14 1.61
C SER A 159 29.56 -2.81 0.38
N GLU A 160 30.43 -1.80 0.48
CA GLU A 160 31.47 -1.42 -0.49
C GLU A 160 32.80 -2.10 -0.11
#